data_AF-A0A2C9W6Y3-F1
#
_entry.id   AF-A0A2C9W6Y3-F1
#
_cell.length_a   1.000
_cell.length_b   1.000
_cell.length_c   1.000
_cell.angle_alpha   90.00
_cell.angle_beta   90.00
_cell.angle_gamma   90.00
#
_symmetry.space_group_name_H-M   'P 1'
#
loop_
_entity.id
_entity.type
_entity.pdbx_description
1 polymer ?
#
loop_
_entity_poly.entity_id
_entity_poly.type
_entity_poly.pdbx_seq_one_letter_code
_entity_poly.pdbx_strand_id
1 'polypeptide(L)'
;MLPNTPFPKALKDFLHPADIGKKNTFSFPEDYMSYCAEIYGKEVNYGVGYWPDNRKPISNATTVYFLYQDLLPGKNMRIIFLKSTNGSNFLPRKIAESIPFSSNKFPEILNYFSIKSTSKEAQIMKQTIEECETPSMRGEDKYCATSLESLVDFVAAKFGQNVQVFSNEVEEENKKQEYTILQGIKMMGENNIICHKERYAYAVLYCHRIKDTKVYKVPLMAADGSKAEAAVVCHMDTSAWHPHHSAFQILNVKPGGPAICHILNSDATVWISTS
;
A
#
# COMPACT_ATOMS: atom_id res chain seq x y z
N MET A 1 -19.65 8.55 -7.99
CA MET A 1 -19.79 7.27 -7.24
C MET A 1 -19.98 6.16 -8.26
N LEU A 2 -19.20 5.07 -8.19
CA LEU A 2 -19.30 3.94 -9.11
C LEU A 2 -20.55 3.12 -8.73
N PRO A 3 -21.61 3.07 -9.57
CA PRO A 3 -22.97 2.75 -9.12
C PRO A 3 -23.19 1.31 -8.66
N ASN A 4 -22.24 0.38 -8.83
CA ASN A 4 -22.41 -1.05 -8.51
C ASN A 4 -21.17 -1.70 -7.87
N THR A 5 -20.28 -0.91 -7.28
CA THR A 5 -19.02 -1.41 -6.71
C THR A 5 -19.09 -1.41 -5.18
N PRO A 6 -19.16 -2.59 -4.51
CA PRO A 6 -19.14 -2.66 -3.06
C PRO A 6 -17.87 -2.02 -2.50
N PHE A 7 -18.01 -1.11 -1.54
CA PHE A 7 -16.86 -0.46 -0.92
C PHE A 7 -16.20 -1.40 0.10
N PRO A 8 -14.91 -1.73 -0.05
CA PRO A 8 -14.19 -2.63 0.83
C PRO A 8 -13.92 -1.92 2.16
N LYS A 9 -13.71 -2.71 3.23
CA LYS A 9 -13.42 -2.20 4.58
C LYS A 9 -12.27 -1.18 4.55
N ALA A 10 -11.19 -1.48 3.84
CA ALA A 10 -10.03 -0.61 3.71
C ALA A 10 -10.38 0.82 3.25
N LEU A 11 -11.28 0.98 2.28
CA LEU A 11 -11.70 2.33 1.86
C LEU A 11 -12.70 2.96 2.82
N LYS A 12 -13.63 2.17 3.37
CA LYS A 12 -14.64 2.65 4.35
C LYS A 12 -13.97 3.24 5.58
N ASP A 13 -12.89 2.61 6.05
CA ASP A 13 -12.13 3.07 7.22
C ASP A 13 -11.53 4.47 7.01
N PHE A 14 -11.40 4.95 5.76
CA PHE A 14 -10.92 6.30 5.43
C PHE A 14 -12.03 7.34 5.26
N LEU A 15 -13.31 6.93 5.32
CA LEU A 15 -14.47 7.80 5.09
C LEU A 15 -15.07 8.36 6.37
N HIS A 16 -14.57 7.95 7.53
CA HIS A 16 -14.97 8.59 8.78
C HIS A 16 -14.60 10.08 8.71
N PRO A 17 -15.42 10.99 9.27
CA PRO A 17 -15.09 12.41 9.27
C PRO A 17 -13.68 12.61 9.82
N ALA A 18 -12.81 13.29 9.08
CA ALA A 18 -11.56 13.75 9.64
C ALA A 18 -11.91 14.72 10.77
N ASP A 19 -11.36 14.52 11.98
CA ASP A 19 -11.46 15.50 13.07
C ASP A 19 -10.58 16.72 12.69
N ILE A 20 -11.09 17.57 11.80
CA ILE A 20 -10.42 18.79 11.37
C ILE A 20 -10.40 19.76 12.56
N GLY A 21 -9.21 19.97 13.14
CA GLY A 21 -8.99 21.01 14.16
C GLY A 21 -8.88 20.56 15.61
N LYS A 22 -9.07 19.28 15.93
CA LYS A 22 -8.40 18.72 17.12
C LYS A 22 -6.93 18.55 16.75
N LYS A 23 -6.02 18.63 17.73
CA LYS A 23 -4.69 18.06 17.56
C LYS A 23 -4.92 16.61 17.15
N ASN A 24 -4.91 16.32 15.85
CA ASN A 24 -4.56 15.01 15.36
C ASN A 24 -3.14 14.85 15.88
N THR A 25 -3.03 14.33 17.10
CA THR A 25 -1.81 13.69 17.52
C THR A 25 -1.67 12.57 16.51
N PHE A 26 -0.88 12.83 15.47
CA PHE A 26 -0.11 11.82 14.79
C PHE A 26 0.76 11.19 15.86
N SER A 27 0.14 10.39 16.73
CA SER A 27 0.86 9.41 17.51
C SER A 27 1.25 8.38 16.47
N PHE A 28 2.32 8.67 15.73
CA PHE A 28 3.27 7.64 15.37
C PHE A 28 3.70 7.11 16.74
N PRO A 29 3.28 5.91 17.17
CA PRO A 29 3.87 5.35 18.37
C PRO A 29 5.37 5.35 18.09
N GLU A 30 6.18 6.01 18.92
CA GLU A 30 7.64 5.89 18.83
C GLU A 30 8.03 4.39 18.81
N ASP A 31 7.19 3.58 19.45
CA ASP A 31 7.24 2.13 19.52
C ASP A 31 6.87 1.41 18.22
N TYR A 32 6.26 2.01 17.21
CA TYR A 32 5.93 1.28 15.97
C TYR A 32 7.19 0.92 15.20
N MET A 33 8.19 1.81 15.19
CA MET A 33 9.51 1.54 14.64
C MET A 33 10.32 0.59 15.53
N SER A 34 10.22 0.73 16.85
CA SER A 34 10.92 -0.15 17.81
C SER A 34 10.36 -1.58 17.78
N TYR A 35 9.04 -1.73 17.68
CA TYR A 35 8.33 -3.01 17.56
C TYR A 35 8.61 -3.69 16.21
N CYS A 36 8.70 -2.93 15.11
CA CYS A 36 9.13 -3.47 13.81
C CYS A 36 10.61 -3.90 13.82
N ALA A 37 11.48 -3.17 14.53
CA ALA A 37 12.92 -3.47 14.63
C ALA A 37 13.23 -4.64 15.58
N GLU A 38 12.49 -4.81 16.69
CA GLU A 38 12.66 -5.92 17.63
C GLU A 38 12.20 -7.27 17.04
N ILE A 39 11.18 -7.28 16.18
CA ILE A 39 10.60 -8.53 15.63
C ILE A 39 11.32 -9.02 14.36
N TYR A 40 11.97 -8.12 13.61
CA TYR A 40 12.53 -8.41 12.29
C TYR A 40 13.93 -7.81 12.14
N GLY A 41 14.94 -8.61 12.48
CA GLY A 41 16.34 -8.24 12.27
C GLY A 41 16.63 -7.80 10.83
N LYS A 42 17.45 -6.74 10.71
CA LYS A 42 18.05 -6.14 9.50
C LYS A 42 17.11 -5.81 8.32
N GLU A 43 16.73 -4.52 8.30
CA GLU A 43 16.58 -3.59 7.16
C GLU A 43 16.24 -4.17 5.77
N VAL A 44 14.98 -4.01 5.32
CA VAL A 44 14.66 -3.97 3.88
C VAL A 44 13.40 -3.10 3.59
N ASN A 45 13.47 -2.24 2.56
CA ASN A 45 12.58 -1.09 2.34
C ASN A 45 11.41 -1.36 1.36
N TYR A 46 10.25 -0.73 1.61
CA TYR A 46 9.11 -0.68 0.70
C TYR A 46 9.07 0.68 0.00
N GLY A 47 8.77 0.70 -1.29
CA GLY A 47 8.38 1.90 -2.04
C GLY A 47 9.41 3.02 -2.14
N VAL A 48 10.53 2.85 -2.87
CA VAL A 48 11.26 4.02 -3.37
C VAL A 48 11.92 3.69 -4.71
N GLY A 49 11.73 4.56 -5.71
CA GLY A 49 12.75 4.74 -6.75
C GLY A 49 14.09 5.05 -6.06
N TYR A 50 15.20 4.62 -6.63
CA TYR A 50 16.49 4.83 -5.98
C TYR A 50 16.94 6.29 -6.12
N TRP A 51 17.20 6.98 -5.00
CA TRP A 51 17.93 8.25 -4.97
C TRP A 51 19.41 7.97 -4.66
N PRO A 52 20.36 8.68 -5.31
CA PRO A 52 21.79 8.43 -5.19
C PRO A 52 22.43 8.97 -3.90
N ASP A 53 21.66 9.24 -2.83
CA ASP A 53 22.17 9.86 -1.60
C ASP A 53 22.01 8.91 -0.39
N ASN A 54 23.05 8.83 0.44
CA ASN A 54 23.29 7.87 1.54
C ASN A 54 22.35 8.00 2.75
N ARG A 55 21.07 8.31 2.54
CA ARG A 55 20.08 8.46 3.62
C ARG A 55 19.45 7.12 3.94
N LYS A 56 19.50 6.71 5.22
CA LYS A 56 18.85 5.49 5.72
C LYS A 56 17.33 5.65 5.64
N PRO A 57 16.62 4.87 4.80
CA PRO A 57 15.17 4.98 4.65
C PRO A 57 14.44 4.38 5.86
N ILE A 58 13.25 4.89 6.16
CA ILE A 58 12.41 4.43 7.28
C ILE A 58 11.53 3.25 6.79
N SER A 59 11.72 2.07 7.39
CA SER A 59 11.16 0.76 6.97
C SER A 59 9.64 0.59 7.20
N ASN A 60 8.99 -0.14 6.28
CA ASN A 60 7.73 -0.87 6.49
C ASN A 60 8.05 -2.38 6.46
N ALA A 61 8.38 -2.96 7.62
CA ALA A 61 8.86 -4.35 7.77
C ALA A 61 7.78 -5.45 7.59
N THR A 62 6.70 -5.19 6.86
CA THR A 62 5.42 -5.91 7.07
C THR A 62 4.91 -6.66 5.86
N THR A 63 5.41 -6.36 4.67
CA THR A 63 4.95 -7.02 3.46
C THR A 63 5.66 -8.35 3.24
N VAL A 64 4.85 -9.39 3.05
CA VAL A 64 5.31 -10.76 2.81
C VAL A 64 5.50 -10.97 1.31
N TYR A 65 6.76 -11.11 0.87
CA TYR A 65 7.12 -11.51 -0.48
C TYR A 65 7.31 -13.02 -0.58
N PHE A 66 6.93 -13.60 -1.71
CA PHE A 66 7.13 -15.02 -2.02
C PHE A 66 7.19 -15.23 -3.54
N LEU A 67 7.68 -16.39 -3.98
CA LEU A 67 7.74 -16.73 -5.40
C LEU A 67 6.37 -17.20 -5.89
N TYR A 68 6.02 -16.92 -7.14
CA TYR A 68 4.73 -17.32 -7.73
C TYR A 68 4.44 -18.82 -7.58
N GLN A 69 5.46 -19.68 -7.67
CA GLN A 69 5.33 -21.12 -7.49
C GLN A 69 4.90 -21.55 -6.08
N ASP A 70 5.03 -20.67 -5.08
CA ASP A 70 4.56 -20.93 -3.70
C ASP A 70 3.10 -20.53 -3.48
N LEU A 71 2.42 -19.95 -4.49
CA LEU A 71 0.99 -19.64 -4.46
C LEU A 71 0.15 -20.91 -4.70
N LEU A 72 0.24 -21.87 -3.78
CA LEU A 72 -0.42 -23.18 -3.90
C LEU A 72 -1.10 -23.58 -2.59
N PRO A 73 -2.25 -24.28 -2.64
CA PRO A 73 -2.91 -24.83 -1.47
C PRO A 73 -1.98 -25.72 -0.64
N GLY A 74 -2.09 -25.64 0.69
CA GLY A 74 -1.30 -26.37 1.66
C GLY A 74 0.05 -25.71 2.01
N LYS A 75 0.46 -24.66 1.30
CA LYS A 75 1.67 -23.90 1.64
C LYS A 75 1.43 -23.06 2.91
N ASN A 76 2.40 -23.10 3.83
CA ASN A 76 2.41 -22.26 5.02
C ASN A 76 3.23 -20.99 4.80
N MET A 77 2.73 -19.89 5.35
CA MET A 77 3.36 -18.57 5.32
C MET A 77 3.21 -17.88 6.67
N ARG A 78 4.27 -17.23 7.14
CA ARG A 78 4.23 -16.41 8.34
C ARG A 78 3.78 -15.00 7.98
N ILE A 79 2.57 -14.62 8.37
CA ILE A 79 1.92 -13.37 7.95
C ILE A 79 1.54 -12.56 9.19
N ILE A 80 1.60 -11.24 9.06
CA ILE A 80 0.97 -10.29 9.98
C ILE A 80 0.09 -9.35 9.16
N PHE A 81 -1.22 -9.35 9.44
CA PHE A 81 -2.14 -8.36 8.89
C PHE A 81 -2.25 -7.21 9.89
N LEU A 82 -1.56 -6.11 9.59
CA LEU A 82 -1.61 -4.95 10.46
C LEU A 82 -2.89 -4.18 10.26
N LYS A 83 -3.49 -3.72 11.35
CA LYS A 83 -4.52 -2.70 11.30
C LYS A 83 -3.89 -1.39 10.84
N SER A 84 -4.58 -0.62 10.00
CA SER A 84 -4.10 0.71 9.63
C SER A 84 -3.99 1.58 10.89
N THR A 85 -2.76 1.95 11.26
CA THR A 85 -2.48 2.83 12.40
C THR A 85 -2.54 4.31 12.03
N ASN A 86 -2.54 4.62 10.73
CA ASN A 86 -2.74 5.97 10.23
C ASN A 86 -4.25 6.27 10.22
N GLY A 87 -4.76 6.90 11.28
CA GLY A 87 -6.14 7.37 11.38
C GLY A 87 -6.50 8.51 10.43
N SER A 88 -5.64 8.82 9.45
CA SER A 88 -5.89 9.85 8.45
C SER A 88 -7.03 9.44 7.52
N ASN A 89 -8.02 10.32 7.42
CA ASN A 89 -9.20 10.15 6.57
C ASN A 89 -9.05 10.99 5.30
N PHE A 90 -9.87 10.69 4.28
CA PHE A 90 -9.92 11.54 3.10
C PHE A 90 -10.44 12.93 3.46
N LEU A 91 -9.82 13.93 2.84
CA LEU A 91 -10.41 15.26 2.78
C LEU A 91 -11.36 15.33 1.58
N PRO A 92 -12.49 16.07 1.68
CA PRO A 92 -13.29 16.42 0.52
C PRO A 92 -12.41 17.07 -0.56
N ARG A 93 -12.65 16.76 -1.83
CA ARG A 93 -11.83 17.25 -2.96
C ARG A 93 -11.50 18.74 -2.86
N LYS A 94 -12.49 19.60 -2.60
CA LYS A 94 -12.30 21.06 -2.50
C LYS A 94 -11.29 21.48 -1.44
N ILE A 95 -11.23 20.75 -0.32
CA ILE A 95 -10.25 21.01 0.74
C ILE A 95 -8.89 20.46 0.32
N ALA A 96 -8.84 19.23 -0.19
CA ALA A 96 -7.59 18.63 -0.67
C ALA A 96 -6.91 19.48 -1.75
N GLU A 97 -7.67 20.01 -2.72
CA GLU A 97 -7.17 20.88 -3.79
C GLU A 97 -6.70 22.26 -3.30
N SER A 98 -7.17 22.71 -2.13
CA SER A 98 -6.70 23.96 -1.51
C SER A 98 -5.34 23.82 -0.82
N ILE A 99 -4.90 22.58 -0.56
CA ILE A 99 -3.64 22.28 0.12
C ILE A 99 -2.62 21.87 -0.96
N PRO A 100 -1.46 22.56 -1.06
CA PRO A 100 -0.41 22.14 -1.99
C PRO A 100 0.02 20.68 -1.74
N PHE A 101 0.23 19.91 -2.80
CA PHE A 101 0.83 18.58 -2.74
C PHE A 101 2.03 18.53 -3.70
N SER A 102 3.12 19.18 -3.30
CA SER A 102 4.37 19.22 -4.07
C SER A 102 5.58 19.53 -3.19
N SER A 103 6.73 18.94 -3.51
CA SER A 103 7.98 19.13 -2.76
C SER A 103 8.45 20.58 -2.80
N ASN A 104 8.16 21.30 -3.90
CA ASN A 104 8.50 22.71 -4.08
C ASN A 104 7.73 23.65 -3.13
N LYS A 105 6.57 23.22 -2.64
CA LYS A 105 5.72 23.98 -1.71
C LYS A 105 5.72 23.40 -0.30
N PHE A 106 6.70 22.56 0.02
CA PHE A 106 6.74 21.86 1.30
C PHE A 106 6.69 22.78 2.54
N PRO A 107 7.35 23.96 2.57
CA PRO A 107 7.20 24.90 3.69
C PRO A 107 5.77 25.39 3.89
N GLU A 108 5.00 25.62 2.81
CA GLU A 108 3.58 26.03 2.88
C GLU A 108 2.73 24.92 3.49
N ILE A 109 2.98 23.67 3.10
CA ILE A 109 2.32 22.47 3.62
C ILE A 109 2.56 22.33 5.13
N LEU A 110 3.82 22.44 5.57
CA LEU A 110 4.17 22.37 6.99
C LEU A 110 3.50 23.47 7.80
N ASN A 111 3.43 24.69 7.28
CA ASN A 111 2.74 25.80 7.93
C ASN A 111 1.24 25.54 8.05
N TYR A 112 0.59 25.05 6.99
CA TYR A 112 -0.84 24.72 6.98
C TYR A 112 -1.20 23.70 8.07
N PHE A 113 -0.41 22.64 8.22
CA PHE A 113 -0.63 21.62 9.25
C PHE A 113 0.01 21.93 10.60
N SER A 114 0.70 23.07 10.74
CA SER A 114 1.45 23.44 11.96
C SER A 114 2.49 22.40 12.38
N ILE A 115 3.16 21.77 11.40
CA ILE A 115 4.17 20.72 11.60
C ILE A 115 5.57 21.35 11.61
N LYS A 116 6.39 20.96 12.60
CA LYS A 116 7.80 21.41 12.68
C LYS A 116 8.63 20.75 11.58
N SER A 117 9.39 21.55 10.84
CA SER A 117 10.23 21.07 9.72
C SER A 117 11.30 20.05 10.12
N THR A 118 11.73 20.04 11.38
CA THR A 118 12.73 19.10 11.91
C THR A 118 12.11 17.81 12.46
N SER A 119 10.79 17.67 12.44
CA SER A 119 10.10 16.49 12.98
C SER A 119 10.23 15.27 12.05
N LYS A 120 10.11 14.06 12.62
CA LYS A 120 9.99 12.82 11.84
C LYS A 120 8.77 12.84 10.93
N GLU A 121 7.66 13.43 11.37
CA GLU A 121 6.44 13.61 10.59
C GLU A 121 6.70 14.40 9.31
N ALA A 122 7.41 15.52 9.40
CA ALA A 122 7.81 16.30 8.22
C ALA A 122 8.69 15.49 7.26
N GLN A 123 9.62 14.69 7.78
CA GLN A 123 10.46 13.84 6.93
C GLN A 123 9.63 12.80 6.16
N ILE A 124 8.69 12.14 6.84
CA ILE A 124 7.80 11.14 6.25
C ILE A 124 6.89 11.77 5.19
N MET A 125 6.24 12.90 5.51
CA MET A 125 5.38 13.60 4.54
C MET A 125 6.15 14.04 3.30
N LYS A 126 7.39 14.51 3.47
CA LYS A 126 8.24 14.91 2.36
C LYS A 126 8.55 13.70 1.46
N GLN A 127 8.92 12.58 2.07
CA GLN A 127 9.18 11.33 1.36
C GLN A 127 7.96 10.88 0.54
N THR A 128 6.75 10.88 1.12
CA THR A 128 5.52 10.56 0.39
C THR A 128 5.32 11.45 -0.84
N ILE A 129 5.56 12.76 -0.72
CA ILE A 129 5.42 13.67 -1.88
C ILE A 129 6.49 13.36 -2.94
N GLU A 130 7.74 13.15 -2.53
CA GLU A 130 8.84 12.81 -3.45
C GLU A 130 8.58 11.49 -4.20
N GLU A 131 8.04 10.47 -3.52
CA GLU A 131 7.61 9.19 -4.11
C GLU A 131 6.50 9.38 -5.15
N CYS A 132 5.54 10.25 -4.86
CA CYS A 132 4.47 10.63 -5.79
C CYS A 132 5.01 11.37 -7.02
N GLU A 133 5.97 12.28 -6.85
CA GLU A 133 6.56 13.09 -7.91
C GLU A 133 7.63 12.34 -8.73
N THR A 134 8.13 11.21 -8.22
CA THR A 134 9.10 10.35 -8.91
C THR A 134 8.58 9.98 -10.31
N PRO A 135 9.40 9.90 -11.37
CA PRO A 135 8.93 9.39 -12.66
C PRO A 135 8.50 7.92 -12.57
N SER A 136 7.45 7.53 -13.31
CA SER A 136 7.05 6.12 -13.43
C SER A 136 8.18 5.26 -14.01
N MET A 137 8.29 4.03 -13.53
CA MET A 137 9.18 3.05 -14.16
C MET A 137 8.62 2.57 -15.51
N ARG A 138 9.47 1.92 -16.31
CA ARG A 138 9.05 1.35 -17.61
C ARG A 138 7.91 0.36 -17.39
N GLY A 139 6.75 0.65 -17.98
CA GLY A 139 5.56 -0.19 -17.87
C GLY A 139 4.71 0.05 -16.63
N GLU A 140 4.99 1.11 -15.86
CA GLU A 140 4.14 1.57 -14.76
C GLU A 140 3.35 2.82 -15.17
N ASP A 141 2.05 2.81 -14.86
CA ASP A 141 1.24 4.02 -14.75
C ASP A 141 1.01 4.27 -13.25
N LYS A 142 1.28 5.47 -12.75
CA LYS A 142 1.02 5.80 -11.34
C LYS A 142 0.30 7.13 -11.14
N TYR A 143 -0.32 7.28 -9.98
CA TYR A 143 -1.08 8.44 -9.60
C TYR A 143 -1.22 8.51 -8.08
N CYS A 144 -1.00 9.68 -7.48
CA CYS A 144 -1.30 9.90 -6.07
C CYS A 144 -2.63 10.62 -5.92
N ALA A 145 -3.62 9.91 -5.36
CA ALA A 145 -4.93 10.45 -5.08
C ALA A 145 -4.96 11.11 -3.70
N THR A 146 -5.25 12.41 -3.67
CA THR A 146 -5.34 13.23 -2.44
C THR A 146 -6.77 13.33 -1.89
N SER A 147 -7.75 12.77 -2.60
CA SER A 147 -9.15 12.70 -2.17
C SER A 147 -9.78 11.41 -2.67
N LEU A 148 -10.91 11.01 -2.10
CA LEU A 148 -11.64 9.85 -2.60
C LEU A 148 -12.13 10.11 -4.03
N GLU A 149 -12.59 11.32 -4.28
CA GLU A 149 -13.14 11.66 -5.58
C GLU A 149 -12.02 11.60 -6.64
N SER A 150 -10.81 12.09 -6.35
CA SER A 150 -9.69 12.01 -7.30
C SER A 150 -9.23 10.57 -7.56
N LEU A 151 -9.31 9.69 -6.55
CA LEU A 151 -9.11 8.26 -6.72
C LEU A 151 -10.14 7.66 -7.70
N VAL A 152 -11.42 7.97 -7.48
CA VAL A 152 -12.51 7.45 -8.33
C VAL A 152 -12.36 7.94 -9.77
N ASP A 153 -12.03 9.21 -9.99
CA ASP A 153 -11.79 9.75 -11.33
C ASP A 153 -10.63 9.03 -12.03
N PHE A 154 -9.53 8.77 -11.31
CA PHE A 154 -8.39 8.03 -11.86
C PHE A 154 -8.77 6.60 -12.26
N VAL A 155 -9.45 5.86 -11.39
CA VAL A 155 -9.91 4.49 -11.69
C VAL A 155 -10.87 4.49 -12.86
N ALA A 156 -11.85 5.41 -12.88
CA ALA A 156 -12.83 5.52 -13.95
C ALA A 156 -12.20 5.89 -15.29
N ALA A 157 -11.18 6.76 -15.30
CA ALA A 157 -10.46 7.12 -16.51
C ALA A 157 -9.69 5.92 -17.11
N LYS A 158 -9.27 4.96 -16.28
CA LYS A 158 -8.51 3.78 -16.72
C LYS A 158 -9.38 2.56 -17.04
N PHE A 159 -10.44 2.32 -16.27
CA PHE A 159 -11.28 1.10 -16.39
C PHE A 159 -12.74 1.36 -16.73
N GLY A 160 -13.15 2.62 -16.89
CA GLY A 160 -14.56 2.97 -17.03
C GLY A 160 -15.34 2.75 -15.74
N GLN A 161 -16.65 2.50 -15.87
CA GLN A 161 -17.55 2.40 -14.70
C GLN A 161 -17.70 0.98 -14.16
N ASN A 162 -17.32 -0.03 -14.95
CA ASN A 162 -17.45 -1.45 -14.60
C ASN A 162 -16.18 -1.94 -13.91
N VAL A 163 -16.12 -1.66 -12.60
CA VAL A 163 -14.97 -2.03 -11.78
C VAL A 163 -15.40 -2.78 -10.53
N GLN A 164 -14.54 -3.72 -10.12
CA GLN A 164 -14.60 -4.34 -8.81
C GLN A 164 -13.41 -3.86 -7.99
N VAL A 165 -13.60 -3.80 -6.68
CA VAL A 165 -12.54 -3.45 -5.73
C VAL A 165 -12.55 -4.44 -4.58
N PHE A 166 -11.37 -4.80 -4.09
CA PHE A 166 -11.23 -5.64 -2.91
C PHE A 166 -9.95 -5.31 -2.13
N SER A 167 -9.89 -5.76 -0.89
CA SER A 167 -8.74 -5.66 0.02
C SER A 167 -8.60 -6.97 0.78
N ASN A 168 -7.67 -7.04 1.73
CA ASN A 168 -7.67 -8.16 2.69
C ASN A 168 -8.94 -8.14 3.55
N GLU A 169 -9.40 -9.32 3.94
CA GLU A 169 -10.46 -9.54 4.93
C GLU A 169 -9.90 -10.50 5.99
N VAL A 170 -9.85 -10.09 7.26
CA VAL A 170 -9.14 -10.83 8.31
C VAL A 170 -9.96 -10.79 9.60
N GLU A 171 -10.12 -11.94 10.26
CA GLU A 171 -10.82 -12.03 11.55
C GLU A 171 -9.98 -11.43 12.71
N GLU A 172 -8.67 -11.68 12.73
CA GLU A 172 -7.73 -11.14 13.72
C GLU A 172 -6.61 -10.30 13.08
N GLU A 173 -6.52 -9.02 13.44
CA GLU A 173 -5.46 -8.09 13.01
C GLU A 173 -4.35 -7.95 14.09
N ASN A 174 -3.18 -7.44 13.70
CA ASN A 174 -2.01 -7.17 14.55
C ASN A 174 -1.38 -8.39 15.25
N LYS A 175 -1.60 -9.59 14.70
CA LYS A 175 -1.04 -10.84 15.21
C LYS A 175 -0.19 -11.50 14.13
N LYS A 176 1.11 -11.67 14.42
CA LYS A 176 2.02 -12.41 13.56
C LYS A 176 1.84 -13.91 13.83
N GLN A 177 1.40 -14.66 12.82
CA GLN A 177 1.16 -16.09 12.95
C GLN A 177 1.37 -16.85 11.63
N GLU A 178 1.42 -18.17 11.71
CA GLU A 178 1.42 -19.04 10.54
C GLU A 178 0.01 -19.13 9.97
N TYR A 179 -0.08 -19.00 8.65
CA TYR A 179 -1.28 -19.23 7.87
C TYR A 179 -1.01 -20.30 6.81
N THR A 180 -1.98 -21.17 6.60
CA THR A 180 -1.98 -22.14 5.51
C THR A 180 -2.85 -21.62 4.37
N ILE A 181 -2.34 -21.66 3.14
CA ILE A 181 -3.13 -21.37 1.94
C ILE A 181 -4.16 -22.48 1.74
N LEU A 182 -5.43 -22.11 1.67
CA LEU A 182 -6.53 -23.03 1.45
C LEU A 182 -6.78 -23.26 -0.05
N GLN A 183 -7.61 -24.27 -0.34
CA GLN A 183 -8.21 -24.42 -1.66
C GLN A 183 -9.10 -23.22 -2.00
N GLY A 184 -9.30 -22.95 -3.30
CA GLY A 184 -10.16 -21.86 -3.75
C GLY A 184 -9.45 -20.54 -4.05
N ILE A 185 -8.14 -20.57 -4.33
CA ILE A 185 -7.40 -19.43 -4.87
C ILE A 185 -8.11 -18.94 -6.15
N LYS A 186 -8.52 -17.67 -6.16
CA LYS A 186 -9.27 -17.07 -7.28
C LYS A 186 -8.43 -16.01 -7.98
N MET A 187 -8.13 -16.22 -9.26
CA MET A 187 -7.55 -15.19 -10.12
C MET A 187 -8.61 -14.13 -10.40
N MET A 188 -8.33 -12.89 -10.02
CA MET A 188 -9.26 -11.78 -10.09
C MET A 188 -9.09 -10.95 -11.36
N GLY A 189 -7.86 -10.84 -11.88
CA GLY A 189 -7.61 -10.20 -13.17
C GLY A 189 -6.14 -9.86 -13.40
N GLU A 190 -5.84 -9.48 -14.64
CA GLU A 190 -4.52 -8.98 -15.06
C GLU A 190 -4.55 -7.47 -15.35
N ASN A 191 -5.75 -6.91 -15.54
CA ASN A 191 -5.96 -5.48 -15.69
C ASN A 191 -6.38 -4.87 -14.34
N ASN A 192 -5.40 -4.45 -13.55
CA ASN A 192 -5.57 -3.99 -12.19
C ASN A 192 -4.87 -2.65 -11.90
N ILE A 193 -5.38 -1.94 -10.90
CA ILE A 193 -4.74 -0.80 -10.25
C ILE A 193 -4.65 -1.16 -8.77
N ILE A 194 -3.45 -1.09 -8.20
CA ILE A 194 -3.24 -1.26 -6.77
C ILE A 194 -3.06 0.13 -6.18
N CYS A 195 -3.76 0.42 -5.08
CA CYS A 195 -3.61 1.67 -4.36
C CYS A 195 -3.19 1.38 -2.92
N HIS A 196 -2.09 2.00 -2.50
CA HIS A 196 -1.51 1.90 -1.16
C HIS A 196 -1.76 3.18 -0.40
N LYS A 197 -2.15 3.08 0.87
CA LYS A 197 -2.25 4.26 1.74
C LYS A 197 -0.86 4.74 2.11
N GLU A 198 -0.62 6.01 1.84
CA GLU A 198 0.62 6.68 2.18
C GLU A 198 0.58 7.34 3.56
N ARG A 199 1.76 7.55 4.13
CA ARG A 199 1.93 8.20 5.43
C ARG A 199 1.92 9.72 5.27
N TYR A 200 0.72 10.28 5.19
CA TYR A 200 0.53 11.71 5.02
C TYR A 200 -0.47 12.31 6.02
N ALA A 201 -0.51 13.65 6.12
CA ALA A 201 -1.34 14.38 7.07
C ALA A 201 -2.86 14.16 6.90
N TYR A 202 -3.27 13.67 5.74
CA TYR A 202 -4.60 13.15 5.45
C TYR A 202 -4.46 11.90 4.58
N ALA A 203 -5.55 11.20 4.27
CA ALA A 203 -5.47 10.02 3.42
C ALA A 203 -5.02 10.40 1.99
N VAL A 204 -3.82 9.95 1.64
CA VAL A 204 -3.29 9.96 0.27
C VAL A 204 -3.08 8.51 -0.14
N LEU A 205 -3.54 8.16 -1.33
CA LEU A 205 -3.30 6.84 -1.90
C LEU A 205 -2.28 6.94 -3.05
N TYR A 206 -1.16 6.23 -2.93
CA TYR A 206 -0.29 5.94 -4.07
C TYR A 206 -0.91 4.80 -4.87
N CYS A 207 -1.45 5.13 -6.04
CA CYS A 207 -2.01 4.15 -6.97
C CYS A 207 -1.04 3.87 -8.10
N HIS A 208 -0.89 2.62 -8.47
CA HIS A 208 -0.12 2.23 -9.63
C HIS A 208 -0.68 1.00 -10.35
N ARG A 209 -0.31 0.89 -11.62
CA ARG A 209 -0.55 -0.24 -12.49
C ARG A 209 0.77 -0.59 -13.15
N ILE A 210 1.29 -1.78 -12.84
CA ILE A 210 2.50 -2.31 -13.46
C ILE A 210 2.07 -3.37 -14.48
N LYS A 211 2.64 -3.33 -15.69
CA LYS A 211 2.42 -4.35 -16.72
C LYS A 211 2.73 -5.76 -16.18
N ASP A 212 2.08 -6.76 -16.78
CA ASP A 212 2.28 -8.17 -16.45
C ASP A 212 2.07 -8.49 -14.96
N THR A 213 1.06 -7.86 -14.35
CA THR A 213 0.68 -8.05 -12.95
C THR A 213 -0.64 -8.81 -12.86
N LYS A 214 -0.67 -9.90 -12.08
CA LYS A 214 -1.86 -10.70 -11.79
C LYS A 214 -2.28 -10.49 -10.35
N VAL A 215 -3.58 -10.42 -10.11
CA VAL A 215 -4.13 -10.28 -8.75
C VAL A 215 -5.04 -11.44 -8.38
N TYR A 216 -4.99 -11.85 -7.11
CA TYR A 216 -5.68 -13.02 -6.59
C TYR A 216 -6.37 -12.72 -5.26
N LYS A 217 -7.50 -13.38 -5.03
CA LYS A 217 -8.08 -13.59 -3.70
C LYS A 217 -7.65 -14.95 -3.20
N VAL A 218 -7.00 -14.98 -2.04
CA VAL A 218 -6.36 -16.18 -1.49
C VAL A 218 -6.99 -16.48 -0.13
N PRO A 219 -7.78 -17.56 0.01
CA PRO A 219 -8.29 -17.99 1.30
C PRO A 219 -7.16 -18.57 2.15
N LEU A 220 -7.10 -18.17 3.41
CA LEU A 220 -6.08 -18.54 4.38
C LEU A 220 -6.75 -19.00 5.68
N MET A 221 -6.08 -19.92 6.39
CA MET A 221 -6.45 -20.33 7.74
C MET A 221 -5.23 -20.20 8.66
N ALA A 222 -5.40 -19.46 9.75
CA ALA A 222 -4.41 -19.34 10.80
C ALA A 222 -4.32 -20.64 11.62
N ALA A 223 -3.19 -20.82 12.32
CA ALA A 223 -2.98 -21.95 13.22
C ALA A 223 -4.02 -22.08 14.35
N ASP A 224 -4.66 -20.97 14.75
CA ASP A 224 -5.73 -20.94 15.75
C ASP A 224 -7.14 -21.20 15.17
N GLY A 225 -7.23 -21.44 13.87
CA GLY A 225 -8.49 -21.66 13.15
C GLY A 225 -9.15 -20.40 12.58
N SER A 226 -8.62 -19.20 12.88
CA SER A 226 -9.13 -17.94 12.33
C SER A 226 -8.96 -17.89 10.82
N LYS A 227 -9.95 -17.33 10.12
CA LYS A 227 -9.93 -17.21 8.66
C LYS A 227 -9.45 -15.84 8.20
N ALA A 228 -8.82 -15.84 7.03
CA ALA A 228 -8.52 -14.63 6.30
C ALA A 228 -8.68 -14.85 4.80
N GLU A 229 -9.00 -13.79 4.06
CA GLU A 229 -8.90 -13.72 2.61
C GLU A 229 -7.88 -12.63 2.26
N ALA A 230 -6.76 -13.02 1.66
CA ALA A 230 -5.68 -12.12 1.30
C ALA A 230 -5.81 -11.66 -0.15
N ALA A 231 -5.60 -10.36 -0.37
CA ALA A 231 -5.34 -9.79 -1.68
C ALA A 231 -3.86 -9.96 -2.01
N VAL A 232 -3.57 -10.83 -2.99
CA VAL A 232 -2.22 -11.13 -3.45
C VAL A 232 -1.99 -10.52 -4.82
N VAL A 233 -0.84 -9.87 -4.98
CA VAL A 233 -0.37 -9.28 -6.23
C VAL A 233 0.87 -10.04 -6.67
N CYS A 234 0.90 -10.47 -7.92
CA CYS A 234 2.03 -11.18 -8.51
C CYS A 234 2.51 -10.45 -9.77
N HIS A 235 3.77 -10.07 -9.76
CA HIS A 235 4.43 -9.42 -10.89
C HIS A 235 5.20 -10.47 -11.68
N MET A 236 4.77 -10.70 -12.92
CA MET A 236 5.30 -11.75 -13.79
C MET A 236 6.59 -11.33 -14.49
N ASP A 237 6.79 -10.02 -14.70
CA ASP A 237 8.05 -9.44 -15.16
C ASP A 237 8.51 -8.34 -14.18
N THR A 238 9.65 -8.60 -13.51
CA THR A 238 10.29 -7.66 -12.59
C THR A 238 11.58 -7.06 -13.19
N SER A 239 11.82 -7.20 -14.49
CA SER A 239 13.04 -6.73 -15.17
C SER A 239 13.26 -5.22 -15.07
N ALA A 240 12.18 -4.45 -15.01
CA ALA A 240 12.21 -3.00 -14.88
C ALA A 240 12.37 -2.53 -13.41
N TRP A 241 12.29 -3.43 -12.43
CA TRP A 241 12.40 -3.08 -11.02
C TRP A 241 13.82 -2.70 -10.68
N HIS A 242 13.99 -1.83 -9.69
CA HIS A 242 15.31 -1.43 -9.25
C HIS A 242 16.11 -2.65 -8.73
N PRO A 243 17.39 -2.84 -9.10
CA PRO A 243 18.17 -4.02 -8.69
C PRO A 243 18.31 -4.22 -7.18
N HIS A 244 18.22 -3.14 -6.41
CA HIS A 244 18.25 -3.18 -4.94
C HIS A 244 16.86 -3.22 -4.30
N HIS A 245 15.81 -3.55 -5.06
CA HIS A 245 14.46 -3.72 -4.52
C HIS A 245 14.45 -4.81 -3.43
N SER A 246 13.70 -4.59 -2.35
CA SER A 246 13.69 -5.45 -1.18
C SER A 246 13.31 -6.90 -1.48
N ALA A 247 12.34 -7.09 -2.36
CA ALA A 247 11.93 -8.42 -2.82
C ALA A 247 13.09 -9.27 -3.36
N PHE A 248 14.05 -8.65 -4.07
CA PHE A 248 15.22 -9.35 -4.59
C PHE A 248 16.17 -9.82 -3.49
N GLN A 249 16.32 -9.02 -2.44
CA GLN A 249 17.14 -9.37 -1.28
C GLN A 249 16.49 -10.46 -0.43
N ILE A 250 15.18 -10.34 -0.18
CA ILE A 250 14.40 -11.28 0.64
C ILE A 250 14.30 -12.65 -0.04
N LEU A 251 14.01 -12.66 -1.35
CA LEU A 251 13.81 -13.89 -2.12
C LEU A 251 15.11 -14.42 -2.72
N ASN A 252 16.22 -13.68 -2.59
CA ASN A 252 17.51 -13.99 -3.19
C ASN A 252 17.42 -14.25 -4.71
N VAL A 253 16.73 -13.35 -5.42
CA VAL A 253 16.58 -13.37 -6.88
C VAL A 253 17.00 -12.02 -7.48
N LYS A 254 17.02 -11.90 -8.80
CA LYS A 254 17.45 -10.69 -9.53
C LYS A 254 16.32 -10.14 -10.40
N PRO A 255 16.38 -8.86 -10.83
CA PRO A 255 15.46 -8.31 -11.82
C PRO A 255 15.33 -9.21 -13.05
N GLY A 256 14.10 -9.43 -13.50
CA GLY A 256 13.80 -10.29 -14.66
C GLY A 256 13.95 -11.79 -14.38
N GLY A 257 14.15 -12.16 -13.11
CA GLY A 257 14.11 -13.53 -12.64
C GLY A 257 12.67 -14.07 -12.53
N PRO A 258 12.42 -15.01 -11.61
CA PRO A 258 11.08 -15.57 -11.40
C PRO A 258 10.04 -14.51 -11.04
N ALA A 259 8.77 -14.82 -11.31
CA ALA A 259 7.65 -13.99 -10.89
C ALA A 259 7.58 -13.88 -9.36
N ILE A 260 7.39 -12.65 -8.88
CA ILE A 260 7.37 -12.30 -7.45
C ILE A 260 5.95 -11.95 -7.05
N CYS A 261 5.46 -12.57 -6.00
CA CYS A 261 4.18 -12.24 -5.37
C CYS A 261 4.38 -11.56 -4.03
N HIS A 262 3.38 -10.80 -3.61
CA HIS A 262 3.28 -10.30 -2.26
C HIS A 262 1.83 -10.17 -1.80
N ILE A 263 1.65 -10.20 -0.49
CA ILE A 263 0.38 -9.90 0.17
C ILE A 263 0.31 -8.40 0.41
N LEU A 264 -0.82 -7.79 0.09
CA LEU A 264 -1.02 -6.36 0.33
C LEU A 264 -1.15 -6.05 1.83
N ASN A 265 -0.83 -4.83 2.22
CA ASN A 265 -1.17 -4.33 3.55
C ASN A 265 -2.69 -4.12 3.66
N SER A 266 -3.24 -4.14 4.88
CA SER A 266 -4.69 -4.07 5.09
C SER A 266 -5.33 -2.73 4.67
N ASP A 267 -4.54 -1.69 4.50
CA ASP A 267 -4.96 -0.36 4.00
C ASP A 267 -4.76 -0.16 2.50
N ALA A 268 -4.32 -1.20 1.79
CA ALA A 268 -4.24 -1.19 0.33
C ALA A 268 -5.52 -1.77 -0.31
N THR A 269 -5.80 -1.32 -1.52
CA THR A 269 -6.95 -1.76 -2.32
C THR A 269 -6.52 -2.17 -3.71
N VAL A 270 -7.20 -3.20 -4.24
CA VAL A 270 -7.05 -3.67 -5.61
C VAL A 270 -8.31 -3.35 -6.38
N TRP A 271 -8.15 -2.59 -7.45
CA TRP A 271 -9.20 -2.28 -8.41
C TRP A 271 -8.97 -3.12 -9.66
N ILE A 272 -10.02 -3.75 -10.18
CA ILE A 272 -9.98 -4.55 -11.41
C ILE A 272 -11.06 -4.08 -12.38
N SER A 273 -10.74 -4.10 -13.66
CA SER A 273 -11.74 -3.97 -14.72
C SER A 273 -12.57 -5.26 -14.79
N THR A 274 -13.89 -5.13 -14.87
CA THR A 274 -14.81 -6.28 -15.07
C THR A 274 -15.47 -6.29 -16.44
N SER A 275 -14.98 -5.45 -17.35
CA SER A 275 -15.37 -5.45 -18.77
C SER A 275 -14.47 -6.35 -19.59
#